data_AF-A0A919WDQ2-F1
#
_entry.id   AF-A0A919WDQ2-F1
#
_cell.length_a   1.000
_cell.length_b   1.000
_cell.length_c   1.000
_cell.angle_alpha   90.00
_cell.angle_beta   90.00
_cell.angle_gamma   90.00
#
_symmetry.space_group_name_H-M   'P 1'
#
loop_
_entity.id
_entity.type
_entity.pdbx_description
1 polymer ?
#
loop_
_entity_poly.entity_id
_entity_poly.type
_entity_poly.pdbx_seq_one_letter_code
_entity_poly.pdbx_strand_id
1 'polypeptide(L)'
;MMQRFGAVVIGSLLLAGASAGCSDDRPQRQDAPPPASTPSLRAPSQDTPASADTKALAAYRGMWNAYATAGESADPTHGDLAQYTTGDALSALTKGLDEYRDKGQVMKGRPVMTPRVTERPPAGDPVQQFEIQDCLDSTNWLIYEKSGKLVNDEPGGRRFTGAFVRDTGDGVWKVWSVGVHEVGSC
;
A
#
# COMPACT_ATOMS: atom_id res chain seq x y z
N MET A 1 -17.69 11.02 -33.21
CA MET A 1 -18.86 10.14 -33.31
C MET A 1 -19.58 10.18 -31.97
N MET A 2 -20.57 11.07 -31.84
CA MET A 2 -21.39 11.21 -30.64
C MET A 2 -22.55 10.22 -30.73
N GLN A 3 -22.78 9.44 -29.68
CA GLN A 3 -24.08 8.82 -29.45
C GLN A 3 -24.52 9.06 -28.01
N ARG A 4 -25.56 9.89 -27.89
CA ARG A 4 -26.42 10.09 -26.72
C ARG A 4 -27.70 9.32 -27.00
N PHE A 5 -28.11 8.39 -26.16
CA PHE A 5 -29.50 7.88 -26.01
C PHE A 5 -29.52 7.17 -24.64
N GLY A 6 -30.46 7.30 -23.72
CA GLY A 6 -31.76 7.95 -23.62
C GLY A 6 -32.39 7.38 -22.34
N ALA A 7 -33.02 8.21 -21.50
CA ALA A 7 -33.69 7.79 -20.26
C ALA A 7 -35.22 7.80 -20.46
N VAL A 8 -35.92 6.75 -20.02
CA VAL A 8 -37.38 6.63 -19.72
C VAL A 8 -37.52 5.39 -18.80
N VAL A 9 -37.87 5.44 -17.50
CA VAL A 9 -39.10 5.77 -16.72
C VAL A 9 -40.22 4.70 -16.81
N ILE A 10 -40.94 4.54 -15.69
CA ILE A 10 -42.20 3.78 -15.38
C ILE A 10 -41.92 2.41 -14.73
N GLY A 11 -42.44 2.01 -13.57
CA GLY A 11 -43.50 2.53 -12.70
C GLY A 11 -44.33 1.37 -12.14
N SER A 12 -44.25 1.17 -10.80
CA SER A 12 -45.23 0.60 -9.84
C SER A 12 -46.02 -0.69 -10.14
N LEU A 13 -46.10 -1.61 -9.16
CA LEU A 13 -47.36 -2.21 -8.70
C LEU A 13 -47.23 -2.87 -7.30
N LEU A 14 -48.14 -2.49 -6.39
CA LEU A 14 -48.35 -3.04 -5.04
C LEU A 14 -49.25 -4.28 -5.11
N LEU A 15 -49.08 -5.25 -4.20
CA LEU A 15 -50.19 -6.08 -3.68
C LEU A 15 -49.87 -6.65 -2.30
N ALA A 16 -50.75 -6.34 -1.34
CA ALA A 16 -50.81 -6.86 0.01
C ALA A 16 -51.57 -8.20 0.04
N GLY A 17 -51.19 -9.10 0.94
CA GLY A 17 -51.92 -10.33 1.23
C GLY A 17 -51.75 -10.72 2.70
N ALA A 18 -52.81 -10.57 3.47
CA ALA A 18 -52.93 -11.03 4.85
C ALA A 18 -53.74 -12.34 4.88
N SER A 19 -53.32 -13.31 5.69
CA SER A 19 -54.15 -14.45 6.08
C SER A 19 -53.87 -14.81 7.53
N ALA A 20 -54.94 -14.77 8.33
CA ALA A 20 -55.01 -15.25 9.71
C ALA A 20 -55.25 -16.77 9.73
N GLY A 21 -54.75 -17.45 10.78
CA GLY A 21 -55.05 -18.85 11.09
C GLY A 21 -54.60 -19.20 12.51
N CYS A 22 -55.51 -19.75 13.31
CA CYS A 22 -55.46 -19.88 14.77
C CYS A 22 -54.70 -21.11 15.33
N SER A 23 -54.25 -20.91 16.57
CA SER A 23 -53.93 -21.77 17.73
C SER A 23 -53.90 -23.30 17.68
N ASP A 24 -52.93 -23.89 18.39
CA ASP A 24 -53.15 -24.96 19.38
C ASP A 24 -51.97 -25.05 20.41
N ASP A 25 -52.14 -25.88 21.44
CA ASP A 25 -51.68 -25.77 22.82
C ASP A 25 -50.31 -26.45 23.15
N ARG A 26 -49.75 -26.07 24.31
CA ARG A 26 -48.55 -26.47 25.11
C ARG A 26 -47.86 -27.85 24.86
N PRO A 27 -46.53 -28.04 25.20
CA PRO A 27 -45.94 -27.76 26.52
C PRO A 27 -44.47 -27.31 26.63
N GLN A 28 -44.19 -26.68 27.77
CA GLN A 28 -42.90 -26.26 28.34
C GLN A 28 -41.89 -27.43 28.43
N ARG A 29 -40.70 -27.27 27.82
CA ARG A 29 -39.54 -28.16 28.02
C ARG A 29 -38.25 -27.36 28.18
N GLN A 30 -37.88 -27.22 29.46
CA GLN A 30 -36.54 -27.23 30.07
C GLN A 30 -35.38 -26.50 29.38
N ASP A 31 -34.91 -25.45 30.05
CA ASP A 31 -33.58 -24.84 29.88
C ASP A 31 -32.46 -25.90 29.90
N ALA A 32 -31.72 -25.97 28.79
CA ALA A 32 -30.43 -26.63 28.71
C ALA A 32 -29.33 -25.55 28.79
N PRO A 33 -28.27 -25.73 29.60
CA PRO A 33 -27.19 -24.75 29.67
C PRO A 33 -26.43 -24.67 28.33
N PRO A 34 -25.93 -23.49 27.95
CA PRO A 34 -25.24 -23.31 26.67
C PRO A 34 -23.95 -24.15 26.63
N PRO A 35 -23.60 -24.76 25.48
CA PRO A 35 -22.32 -25.46 25.36
C PRO A 35 -21.17 -24.46 25.50
N ALA A 36 -20.18 -24.83 26.31
CA ALA A 36 -18.94 -24.10 26.47
C ALA A 36 -18.27 -23.92 25.10
N SER A 37 -18.05 -22.66 24.70
CA SER A 37 -17.30 -22.32 23.49
C SER A 37 -15.86 -22.77 23.65
N THR A 38 -15.48 -23.81 22.93
CA THR A 38 -14.08 -24.22 22.77
C THR A 38 -13.36 -23.11 22.00
N PRO A 39 -12.19 -22.62 22.44
CA PRO A 39 -11.43 -21.66 21.67
C PRO A 39 -10.99 -22.32 20.35
N SER A 40 -11.53 -21.83 19.24
CA SER A 40 -11.12 -22.25 17.90
C SER A 40 -9.71 -21.68 17.66
N LEU A 41 -8.70 -22.56 17.70
CA LEU A 41 -7.34 -22.25 17.28
C LEU A 41 -7.39 -21.86 15.80
N ARG A 42 -7.19 -20.57 15.52
CA ARG A 42 -7.19 -20.03 14.16
C ARG A 42 -6.01 -20.64 13.41
N ALA A 43 -6.30 -21.37 12.34
CA ALA A 43 -5.27 -21.90 11.43
C ALA A 43 -4.42 -20.74 10.87
N PRO A 44 -3.13 -20.97 10.55
CA PRO A 44 -2.29 -19.94 9.93
C PRO A 44 -2.98 -19.47 8.64
N SER A 45 -3.32 -18.19 8.61
CA SER A 45 -4.06 -17.62 7.50
C SER A 45 -3.11 -17.46 6.32
N GLN A 46 -3.26 -18.31 5.30
CA GLN A 46 -2.61 -18.05 4.02
C GLN A 46 -3.21 -16.77 3.45
N ASP A 47 -2.36 -15.79 3.14
CA ASP A 47 -2.80 -14.57 2.50
C ASP A 47 -3.40 -14.88 1.12
N THR A 48 -4.54 -14.26 0.81
CA THR A 48 -5.07 -14.26 -0.56
C THR A 48 -4.16 -13.42 -1.47
N PRO A 49 -4.11 -13.68 -2.79
CA PRO A 49 -3.34 -12.84 -3.70
C PRO A 49 -3.70 -11.34 -3.62
N ALA A 50 -4.98 -11.02 -3.44
CA ALA A 50 -5.42 -9.63 -3.29
C ALA A 50 -4.92 -8.96 -2.00
N SER A 51 -4.80 -9.72 -0.90
CA SER A 51 -4.23 -9.20 0.35
C SER A 51 -2.71 -9.05 0.26
N ALA A 52 -2.01 -9.97 -0.42
CA ALA A 52 -0.57 -9.86 -0.68
C ALA A 52 -0.24 -8.64 -1.56
N ASP A 53 -0.97 -8.42 -2.66
CA ASP A 53 -0.83 -7.23 -3.51
C ASP A 53 -0.96 -5.94 -2.68
N THR A 54 -1.98 -5.88 -1.83
CA THR A 54 -2.26 -4.71 -0.98
C THR A 54 -1.10 -4.45 -0.01
N LYS A 55 -0.56 -5.50 0.63
CA LYS A 55 0.57 -5.38 1.57
C LYS A 55 1.86 -4.99 0.85
N ALA A 56 2.13 -5.54 -0.32
CA ALA A 56 3.29 -5.19 -1.13
C ALA A 56 3.24 -3.71 -1.57
N LEU A 57 2.09 -3.25 -2.04
CA LEU A 57 1.86 -1.83 -2.39
C LEU A 57 1.97 -0.91 -1.16
N ALA A 58 1.50 -1.36 0.00
CA ALA A 58 1.64 -0.60 1.25
C ALA A 58 3.11 -0.47 1.66
N ALA A 59 3.91 -1.53 1.57
CA ALA A 59 5.34 -1.49 1.86
C ALA A 59 6.08 -0.52 0.92
N TYR A 60 5.78 -0.57 -0.38
CA TYR A 60 6.33 0.36 -1.36
C TYR A 60 6.01 1.84 -1.05
N ARG A 61 4.74 2.13 -0.75
CA ARG A 61 4.32 3.50 -0.38
C ARG A 61 4.94 3.95 0.94
N GLY A 62 5.03 3.03 1.91
CA GLY A 62 5.66 3.25 3.20
C GLY A 62 7.13 3.62 3.06
N MET A 63 7.88 2.93 2.20
CA MET A 63 9.27 3.26 1.89
C MET A 63 9.42 4.71 1.40
N TRP A 64 8.67 5.12 0.38
CA TRP A 64 8.79 6.48 -0.17
C TRP A 64 8.36 7.55 0.83
N ASN A 65 7.32 7.28 1.64
CA ASN A 65 6.92 8.18 2.72
C ASN A 65 8.00 8.30 3.80
N ALA A 66 8.59 7.17 4.22
CA ALA A 66 9.68 7.15 5.20
C ALA A 66 10.91 7.89 4.66
N TYR A 67 11.29 7.67 3.40
CA TYR A 67 12.40 8.37 2.77
C TYR A 67 12.15 9.88 2.63
N ALA A 68 10.93 10.29 2.30
CA ALA A 68 10.58 11.70 2.25
C ALA A 68 10.63 12.36 3.64
N THR A 69 10.17 11.68 4.69
CA THR A 69 10.30 12.16 6.08
C THR A 69 11.77 12.27 6.49
N ALA A 70 12.55 11.21 6.29
CA ALA A 70 13.98 11.19 6.60
C ALA A 70 14.76 12.27 5.83
N GLY A 71 14.34 12.57 4.59
CA GLY A 71 14.91 13.60 3.74
C GLY A 71 14.76 15.02 4.30
N GLU A 72 13.75 15.30 5.13
CA GLU A 72 13.52 16.63 5.73
C GLU A 72 14.69 17.08 6.61
N SER A 73 15.42 16.12 7.20
CA SER A 73 16.64 16.34 7.99
C SER A 73 17.89 15.69 7.40
N ALA A 74 17.76 15.01 6.25
CA ALA A 74 18.78 14.13 5.68
C ALA A 74 19.31 13.11 6.70
N ASP A 75 18.40 12.45 7.42
CA ASP A 75 18.73 11.48 8.47
C ASP A 75 18.80 10.03 7.92
N PRO A 76 20.01 9.47 7.69
CA PRO A 76 20.15 8.10 7.22
C PRO A 76 19.80 7.05 8.29
N THR A 77 19.60 7.46 9.55
CA THR A 77 19.28 6.55 10.67
C THR A 77 17.80 6.52 11.01
N HIS A 78 16.97 7.21 10.23
CA HIS A 78 15.53 7.30 10.47
C HIS A 78 14.89 5.90 10.51
N GLY A 79 14.33 5.53 11.67
CA GLY A 79 13.89 4.16 11.97
C GLY A 79 12.86 3.60 10.99
N ASP A 80 11.96 4.43 10.48
CA ASP A 80 10.92 4.02 9.53
C ASP A 80 11.49 3.49 8.21
N LEU A 81 12.74 3.81 7.85
CA LEU A 81 13.38 3.22 6.67
C LEU A 81 13.45 1.69 6.81
N ALA A 82 13.92 1.21 7.97
CA ALA A 82 14.03 -0.21 8.26
C ALA A 82 12.66 -0.89 8.49
N GLN A 83 11.60 -0.13 8.73
CA GLN A 83 10.23 -0.66 8.80
C GLN A 83 9.75 -1.16 7.43
N TYR A 84 10.04 -0.41 6.37
CA TYR A 84 9.53 -0.68 5.02
C TYR A 84 10.57 -1.24 4.06
N THR A 85 11.85 -1.19 4.40
CA THR A 85 12.93 -1.65 3.52
C THR A 85 13.88 -2.60 4.22
N THR A 86 14.59 -3.36 3.40
CA THR A 86 15.67 -4.25 3.79
C THR A 86 16.61 -4.41 2.59
N GLY A 87 17.71 -5.13 2.76
CA GLY A 87 18.63 -5.45 1.66
C GLY A 87 19.14 -4.20 0.92
N ASP A 88 19.18 -4.30 -0.41
CA ASP A 88 19.72 -3.28 -1.29
C ASP A 88 18.95 -1.95 -1.22
N ALA A 89 17.64 -2.00 -1.03
CA ALA A 89 16.81 -0.80 -0.88
C ALA A 89 17.21 0.00 0.37
N LEU A 90 17.35 -0.65 1.52
CA LEU A 90 17.76 0.04 2.74
C LEU A 90 19.16 0.65 2.58
N SER A 91 20.11 -0.11 2.01
CA SER A 91 21.46 0.39 1.75
C SER A 91 21.48 1.58 0.80
N ALA A 92 20.72 1.54 -0.30
CA ALA A 92 20.68 2.63 -1.28
C ALA A 92 20.06 3.91 -0.70
N LEU A 93 18.94 3.80 0.03
CA LEU A 93 18.26 4.95 0.60
C LEU A 93 19.10 5.60 1.71
N THR A 94 19.63 4.82 2.66
CA THR A 94 20.48 5.34 3.73
C THR A 94 21.73 6.03 3.18
N LYS A 95 22.38 5.45 2.16
CA LYS A 95 23.49 6.09 1.46
C LYS A 95 23.08 7.40 0.79
N GLY A 96 21.95 7.45 0.09
CA GLY A 96 21.47 8.68 -0.54
C GLY A 96 21.22 9.81 0.46
N LEU A 97 20.64 9.49 1.62
CA LEU A 97 20.45 10.46 2.71
C LEU A 97 21.78 10.95 3.28
N ASP A 98 22.75 10.05 3.41
CA ASP A 98 24.11 10.40 3.83
C ASP A 98 24.77 11.39 2.86
N GLU A 99 24.64 11.15 1.56
CA GLU A 99 25.16 12.06 0.53
C GLU A 99 24.50 13.45 0.57
N TYR A 100 23.19 13.53 0.84
CA TYR A 100 22.53 14.83 1.06
C TYR A 100 23.04 15.52 2.31
N ARG A 101 23.21 14.77 3.41
CA ARG A 101 23.73 15.29 4.69
C ARG A 101 25.12 15.88 4.51
N ASP A 102 26.02 15.18 3.82
CA ASP A 102 27.40 15.59 3.56
C ASP A 102 27.46 16.86 2.70
N LYS A 103 26.51 17.02 1.77
CA LYS A 103 26.36 18.24 0.95
C LYS A 103 25.67 19.39 1.70
N GLY A 104 25.21 19.18 2.93
CA GLY A 104 24.43 20.19 3.65
C GLY A 104 23.04 20.43 3.06
N GLN A 105 22.49 19.42 2.40
CA GLN A 105 21.21 19.46 1.69
C GLN A 105 20.12 18.67 2.42
N VAL A 106 18.88 19.04 2.17
CA VAL A 106 17.66 18.38 2.66
C VAL A 106 16.63 18.30 1.55
N MET A 107 15.69 17.37 1.66
CA MET A 107 14.57 17.23 0.73
C MET A 107 13.30 17.79 1.38
N LYS A 108 12.50 18.55 0.63
CA LYS A 108 11.21 19.07 1.12
C LYS A 108 10.08 18.73 0.17
N GLY A 109 8.90 18.49 0.75
CA GLY A 109 7.72 18.05 0.02
C GLY A 109 7.57 16.53 0.02
N ARG A 110 6.74 16.01 -0.89
CA ARG A 110 6.40 14.58 -0.94
C ARG A 110 6.22 14.13 -2.39
N PRO A 111 6.60 12.89 -2.74
CA PRO A 111 6.25 12.34 -4.04
C PRO A 111 4.76 12.00 -4.12
N VAL A 112 4.21 12.05 -5.33
CA VAL A 112 2.91 11.46 -5.64
C VAL A 112 3.14 10.11 -6.31
N MET A 113 2.43 9.08 -5.83
CA MET A 113 2.67 7.67 -6.13
C MET A 113 1.43 7.01 -6.72
N THR A 114 1.59 6.34 -7.85
CA THR A 114 0.55 5.52 -8.53
C THR A 114 1.03 4.07 -8.81
N PRO A 115 1.61 3.37 -7.81
CA PRO A 115 2.20 2.06 -8.01
C PRO A 115 1.16 1.00 -8.35
N ARG A 116 1.59 0.03 -9.14
CA ARG A 116 0.86 -1.20 -9.44
C ARG A 116 1.79 -2.40 -9.35
N VAL A 117 1.23 -3.54 -8.96
CA VAL A 117 1.92 -4.83 -9.08
C VAL A 117 1.94 -5.22 -10.56
N THR A 118 3.13 -5.49 -11.09
CA THR A 118 3.33 -5.93 -12.49
C THR A 118 3.67 -7.40 -12.59
N GLU A 119 4.31 -7.97 -11.57
CA GLU A 119 4.62 -9.39 -11.49
C GLU A 119 4.35 -9.93 -10.09
N ARG A 120 3.83 -11.16 -10.05
CA ARG A 120 3.56 -11.92 -8.81
C ARG A 120 4.40 -13.19 -8.81
N PRO A 121 4.80 -13.69 -7.62
CA PRO A 121 5.54 -14.93 -7.53
C PRO A 121 4.68 -16.11 -8.00
N PRO A 122 5.30 -17.19 -8.53
CA PRO A 122 4.61 -18.45 -8.78
C PRO A 122 3.98 -19.01 -7.50
N ALA A 123 2.88 -19.73 -7.65
CA ALA A 123 2.24 -20.39 -6.51
C ALA A 123 3.22 -21.36 -5.81
N GLY A 124 3.41 -21.17 -4.49
CA GLY A 124 4.29 -22.00 -3.68
C GLY A 124 5.75 -21.56 -3.63
N ASP A 125 6.10 -20.43 -4.25
CA ASP A 125 7.43 -19.83 -4.09
C ASP A 125 7.65 -19.38 -2.63
N PRO A 126 8.71 -19.84 -1.94
CA PRO A 126 8.97 -19.44 -0.56
C PRO A 126 9.39 -17.98 -0.39
N VAL A 127 9.92 -17.32 -1.42
CA VAL A 127 10.41 -15.94 -1.36
C VAL A 127 9.27 -14.93 -1.46
N GLN A 128 8.16 -15.32 -2.09
CA GLN A 128 6.97 -14.49 -2.29
C GLN A 128 7.34 -13.07 -2.79
N GLN A 129 8.15 -13.00 -3.87
CA GLN A 129 8.64 -11.74 -4.43
C GLN A 129 7.67 -11.15 -5.47
N PHE A 130 7.28 -9.91 -5.27
CA PHE A 130 6.41 -9.14 -6.16
C PHE A 130 7.22 -8.05 -6.84
N GLU A 131 6.92 -7.79 -8.12
CA GLU A 131 7.43 -6.61 -8.82
C GLU A 131 6.38 -5.50 -8.79
N ILE A 132 6.82 -4.30 -8.41
CA ILE A 132 6.01 -3.08 -8.42
C ILE A 132 6.65 -2.09 -9.38
N GLN A 133 5.81 -1.47 -10.21
CA GLN A 133 6.19 -0.35 -11.05
C GLN A 133 5.33 0.86 -10.72
N ASP A 134 5.94 2.04 -10.80
CA ASP A 134 5.28 3.33 -10.59
C ASP A 134 5.84 4.38 -11.55
N CYS A 135 5.01 5.37 -11.83
CA CYS A 135 5.43 6.65 -12.40
C CYS A 135 5.43 7.66 -11.26
N LEU A 136 6.54 7.68 -10.50
CA LEU A 136 6.70 8.51 -9.32
C LEU A 136 6.80 9.97 -9.73
N ASP A 137 5.88 10.80 -9.26
CA ASP A 137 5.92 12.25 -9.51
C ASP A 137 6.60 12.97 -8.34
N SER A 138 7.81 13.47 -8.59
CA SER A 138 8.59 14.24 -7.63
C SER A 138 8.52 15.76 -7.88
N THR A 139 7.57 16.26 -8.67
CA THR A 139 7.49 17.69 -9.08
C THR A 139 7.55 18.64 -7.89
N ASN A 140 6.91 18.28 -6.77
CA ASN A 140 6.87 19.07 -5.54
C ASN A 140 7.75 18.50 -4.43
N TRP A 141 8.71 17.65 -4.76
CA TRP A 141 9.65 17.04 -3.81
C TRP A 141 11.08 17.36 -4.23
N LEU A 142 11.59 18.47 -3.70
CA LEU A 142 12.78 19.16 -4.21
C LEU A 142 13.89 19.21 -3.15
N ILE A 143 15.12 19.47 -3.62
CA ILE A 143 16.32 19.51 -2.78
C ILE A 143 16.65 20.97 -2.45
N TYR A 144 16.90 21.23 -1.16
CA TYR A 144 17.25 22.52 -0.61
C TYR A 144 18.58 22.44 0.12
N GLU A 145 19.36 23.51 0.04
CA GLU A 145 20.42 23.79 1.00
C GLU A 145 19.82 23.98 2.40
N LYS A 146 20.58 23.70 3.47
CA LYS A 146 20.16 23.97 4.85
C LYS A 146 19.82 25.45 5.11
N SER A 147 20.36 26.37 4.30
CA SER A 147 20.00 27.80 4.31
C SER A 147 18.56 28.07 3.84
N GLY A 148 17.90 27.08 3.23
CA GLY A 148 16.56 27.20 2.65
C GLY A 148 16.54 27.58 1.18
N LYS A 149 17.70 27.78 0.54
CA LYS A 149 17.78 28.00 -0.91
C LYS A 149 17.56 26.69 -1.67
N LEU A 150 16.82 26.73 -2.77
CA LEU A 150 16.69 25.60 -3.68
C LEU A 150 18.06 25.29 -4.33
N VAL A 151 18.42 24.01 -4.44
CA VAL A 151 19.73 23.60 -5.00
C VAL A 151 19.79 23.88 -6.51
N ASN A 152 18.67 23.68 -7.22
CA ASN A 152 18.53 24.02 -8.64
C ASN A 152 17.12 24.57 -8.92
N ASP A 153 16.97 25.40 -9.95
CA ASP A 153 15.66 25.92 -10.37
C ASP A 153 14.92 24.97 -11.32
N GLU A 154 15.36 23.70 -11.38
CA GLU A 154 14.68 22.66 -12.13
C GLU A 154 13.59 22.04 -11.25
N PRO A 155 12.31 22.08 -11.66
CA PRO A 155 11.30 21.33 -10.94
C PRO A 155 11.69 19.85 -10.99
N GLY A 156 11.28 19.11 -9.95
CA GLY A 156 11.25 17.66 -10.05
C GLY A 156 10.31 17.24 -11.18
N GLY A 157 10.07 15.93 -11.28
CA GLY A 157 9.14 15.47 -12.30
C GLY A 157 8.82 14.01 -12.16
N ARG A 158 8.02 13.56 -13.12
CA ARG A 158 7.67 12.16 -13.26
C ARG A 158 8.87 11.35 -13.69
N ARG A 159 9.04 10.18 -13.08
CA ARG A 159 10.09 9.22 -13.37
C ARG A 159 9.62 7.83 -13.08
N PHE A 160 10.12 6.89 -13.85
CA PHE A 160 9.83 5.48 -13.67
C PHE A 160 10.61 4.96 -12.46
N THR A 161 9.94 4.13 -11.67
CA THR A 161 10.56 3.39 -10.58
C THR A 161 10.09 1.95 -10.61
N GLY A 162 11.02 1.02 -10.41
CA GLY A 162 10.76 -0.40 -10.27
C GLY A 162 11.24 -0.88 -8.91
N ALA A 163 10.51 -1.80 -8.28
CA ALA A 163 10.88 -2.35 -6.98
C ALA A 163 10.53 -3.83 -6.85
N PHE A 164 11.39 -4.57 -6.13
CA PHE A 164 11.06 -5.91 -5.65
C PHE A 164 10.66 -5.83 -4.19
N VAL A 165 9.48 -6.35 -3.88
CA VAL A 165 8.92 -6.40 -2.53
C VAL A 165 8.72 -7.85 -2.12
N ARG A 166 9.13 -8.18 -0.89
CA ARG A 166 9.09 -9.55 -0.36
C ARG A 166 8.36 -9.57 0.97
N ASP A 167 7.68 -10.69 1.24
CA ASP A 167 7.32 -11.06 2.60
C ASP A 167 8.59 -11.55 3.32
N THR A 168 8.94 -10.90 4.42
CA THR A 168 10.11 -11.26 5.24
C THR A 168 9.81 -12.36 6.27
N GLY A 169 8.57 -12.86 6.28
CA GLY A 169 8.05 -13.76 7.30
C GLY A 169 7.00 -13.06 8.17
N ASP A 170 6.08 -13.86 8.73
CA ASP A 170 5.01 -13.40 9.63
C ASP A 170 4.09 -12.31 9.04
N GLY A 171 4.03 -12.20 7.71
CA GLY A 171 3.20 -11.22 7.01
C GLY A 171 3.78 -9.81 7.01
N VAL A 172 5.09 -9.66 7.26
CA VAL A 172 5.81 -8.38 7.21
C VAL A 172 6.38 -8.18 5.82
N TRP A 173 5.91 -7.16 5.11
CA TRP A 173 6.32 -6.88 3.72
C TRP A 173 7.32 -5.74 3.66
N LYS A 174 8.44 -5.96 2.95
CA LYS A 174 9.49 -4.95 2.80
C LYS A 174 10.01 -4.89 1.37
N VAL A 175 10.40 -3.69 0.95
CA VAL A 175 11.10 -3.46 -0.31
C VAL A 175 12.53 -3.97 -0.16
N TRP A 176 12.92 -4.93 -0.99
CA TRP A 176 14.27 -5.50 -1.02
C TRP A 176 15.21 -4.70 -1.92
N SER A 177 14.71 -4.25 -3.07
CA SER A 177 15.46 -3.42 -4.01
C SER A 177 14.54 -2.42 -4.68
N VAL A 178 15.06 -1.23 -5.00
CA VAL A 178 14.35 -0.19 -5.73
C VAL A 178 15.30 0.44 -6.75
N GLY A 179 14.81 0.63 -7.97
CA GLY A 179 15.46 1.38 -9.04
C GLY A 179 14.68 2.66 -9.36
N VAL A 180 15.41 3.73 -9.63
CA VAL A 180 14.85 5.05 -9.97
C VAL A 180 15.49 5.52 -11.27
N HIS A 181 14.66 5.86 -12.25
CA HIS A 181 15.11 6.38 -13.54
C HIS A 181 15.18 7.90 -13.53
N GLU A 182 15.70 8.45 -14.63
CA GLU A 182 15.72 9.88 -14.90
C GLU A 182 14.32 10.50 -14.97
N VAL A 183 14.24 11.81 -14.73
CA VAL A 183 13.01 12.59 -14.94
C VAL A 183 12.62 12.55 -16.42
N GLY A 184 11.33 12.33 -16.69
CA GLY A 184 10.75 12.24 -18.03
C GLY A 184 10.70 10.82 -18.61
N SER A 185 11.17 9.82 -17.87
CA SER A 185 11.06 8.41 -18.29
C SER A 185 9.60 7.88 -18.23
N CYS A 186 8.71 8.66 -17.63
CA CYS A 186 7.26 8.66 -17.72
C CYS A 186 6.78 10.11 -17.40
#